data_AF-A0A0A0JNX3-F1
#
_entry.id   AF-A0A0A0JNX3-F1
#
_cell.length_a   1.000
_cell.length_b   1.000
_cell.length_c   1.000
_cell.angle_alpha   90.00
_cell.angle_beta   90.00
_cell.angle_gamma   90.00
#
_symmetry.space_group_name_H-M   'P 1'
#
loop_
_entity.id
_entity.type
_entity.pdbx_description
1 polymer ?
#
loop_
_entity_poly.entity_id
_entity_poly.type
_entity_poly.pdbx_seq_one_letter_code
_entity_poly.pdbx_strand_id
1 'polypeptide(L)'
;MGLNIKNERVHALAREAARVTGKSQTSAIEEALEMLLRAHDHDPSEVEARTKIDVVLGLALEYQRDPGNPETAIRSVEDLFDDATGLPR
;
A
#
# COMPACT_ATOMS: atom_id res chain seq x y z
N MET A 1 21.96 -27.73 10.72
CA MET A 1 22.81 -26.60 10.28
C MET A 1 22.53 -25.41 11.17
N GLY A 2 23.53 -24.57 11.49
CA GLY A 2 23.39 -23.49 12.47
C GLY A 2 23.53 -22.10 11.84
N LEU A 3 22.65 -21.17 12.20
CA LEU A 3 22.72 -19.76 11.85
C LEU A 3 23.55 -19.01 12.90
N ASN A 4 24.55 -18.25 12.48
CA ASN A 4 25.34 -17.40 13.36
C ASN A 4 24.98 -15.92 13.12
N ILE A 5 24.41 -15.27 14.13
CA ILE A 5 24.05 -13.85 14.08
C ILE A 5 24.99 -13.08 15.01
N LYS A 6 25.87 -12.25 14.45
CA LYS A 6 26.85 -11.49 15.25
C LYS A 6 26.31 -10.19 15.86
N ASN A 7 25.05 -9.86 15.58
CA ASN A 7 24.44 -8.63 16.05
C ASN A 7 23.80 -8.84 17.44
N GLU A 8 24.29 -8.11 18.44
CA GLU A 8 23.83 -8.21 19.84
C GLU A 8 22.35 -7.89 20.02
N ARG A 9 21.84 -6.89 19.29
CA ARG A 9 20.42 -6.51 19.33
C ARG A 9 19.53 -7.65 18.82
N VAL A 10 19.94 -8.34 17.76
CA VAL A 10 19.17 -9.47 17.21
C VAL A 10 19.18 -10.64 18.19
N HIS A 11 20.30 -10.89 18.87
CA HIS A 11 20.36 -11.89 19.94
C HIS A 11 19.41 -11.56 21.10
N ALA A 12 19.36 -10.29 21.52
CA ALA A 12 18.43 -9.86 22.56
C ALA A 12 16.96 -10.05 22.15
N LEU A 13 16.62 -9.69 20.90
CA LEU A 13 15.29 -9.90 20.33
C LEU A 13 14.92 -11.39 20.28
N ALA A 14 15.83 -12.26 19.83
CA ALA A 14 15.58 -13.70 19.77
C ALA A 14 15.33 -14.29 21.16
N ARG A 15 16.11 -13.87 22.17
CA ARG A 15 15.93 -14.28 23.57
C ARG A 15 14.58 -13.83 24.12
N GLU A 16 14.19 -12.59 23.84
CA GLU A 16 12.92 -12.05 24.30
C GLU A 16 11.73 -12.73 23.60
N ALA A 17 11.81 -12.94 22.29
CA ALA A 17 10.79 -13.66 21.53
C ALA A 17 10.59 -15.08 22.07
N ALA A 18 11.68 -15.81 22.33
CA ALA A 18 11.63 -17.12 22.97
C ALA A 18 10.96 -17.08 24.35
N ARG A 19 11.30 -16.08 25.17
CA ARG A 19 10.74 -15.90 26.53
C ARG A 19 9.24 -15.68 26.50
N VAL A 20 8.75 -14.81 25.60
CA VAL A 20 7.32 -14.45 25.51
C VAL A 20 6.49 -15.56 24.87
N THR A 21 7.06 -16.28 23.89
CA THR A 21 6.35 -17.36 23.18
C THR A 21 6.46 -18.73 23.85
N GLY A 22 7.37 -18.88 24.83
CA GLY A 22 7.69 -20.18 25.45
C GLY A 22 8.43 -21.14 24.51
N LYS A 23 8.92 -20.66 23.36
CA LYS A 23 9.60 -21.44 22.33
C LYS A 23 11.12 -21.39 22.50
N SER A 24 11.82 -22.26 21.78
CA SER A 24 13.28 -22.10 21.63
C SER A 24 13.59 -20.83 20.83
N GLN A 25 14.78 -20.24 21.00
CA GLN A 25 15.20 -19.08 20.19
C GLN A 25 15.15 -19.39 18.68
N THR A 26 15.53 -20.61 18.29
CA THR A 26 15.47 -21.05 16.90
C THR A 26 14.03 -21.08 16.39
N SER A 27 13.11 -21.71 17.13
CA SER A 27 11.70 -21.82 16.73
C SER A 27 10.99 -20.46 16.73
N ALA A 28 11.36 -19.55 17.64
CA ALA A 28 10.84 -18.19 17.65
C ALA A 28 11.35 -17.36 16.46
N ILE A 29 12.62 -17.54 16.08
CA ILE A 29 13.17 -16.91 14.86
C ILE A 29 12.50 -17.48 13.62
N GLU A 30 12.33 -18.79 13.53
CA GLU A 30 11.67 -19.48 12.40
C GLU A 30 10.24 -18.95 12.20
N GLU A 31 9.44 -18.91 13.26
CA GLU A 31 8.09 -18.34 13.21
C GLU A 31 8.08 -16.86 12.80
N ALA A 32 9.00 -16.04 13.32
CA ALA A 32 9.11 -14.64 12.94
C ALA A 32 9.44 -14.47 11.45
N LEU A 33 10.31 -15.33 10.90
CA LEU A 33 10.65 -15.33 9.48
C LEU A 33 9.47 -15.82 8.63
N GLU A 34 8.74 -16.86 9.05
CA GLU A 34 7.54 -17.31 8.36
C GLU A 34 6.45 -16.24 8.33
N MET A 35 6.20 -15.55 9.46
CA MET A 35 5.26 -14.44 9.50
C MET A 35 5.67 -13.29 8.58
N LEU A 36 6.97 -12.95 8.60
CA LEU A 36 7.52 -11.92 7.72
C LEU A 36 7.35 -12.31 6.25
N LEU A 37 7.70 -13.54 5.90
CA LEU A 37 7.54 -14.05 4.54
C LEU A 37 6.07 -14.09 4.14
N ARG A 38 5.15 -14.55 4.99
CA ARG A 38 3.70 -14.51 4.71
C ARG A 38 3.17 -13.10 4.52
N ALA A 39 3.67 -12.13 5.30
CA ALA A 39 3.33 -10.72 5.11
C ALA A 39 3.85 -10.17 3.77
N HIS A 40 4.86 -10.80 3.19
CA HIS A 40 5.47 -10.45 1.91
C HIS A 40 5.21 -11.46 0.78
N ASP A 41 4.41 -12.51 1.03
CA ASP A 41 3.95 -13.49 0.04
C ASP A 41 2.80 -12.91 -0.80
N HIS A 42 2.35 -11.71 -0.43
CA HIS A 42 1.77 -10.76 -1.37
C HIS A 42 2.89 -10.31 -2.31
N ASP A 43 2.88 -10.90 -3.51
CA ASP A 43 3.63 -10.46 -4.68
C ASP A 43 3.82 -8.92 -4.61
N PRO A 44 5.05 -8.38 -4.75
CA PRO A 44 5.25 -6.94 -4.84
C PRO A 44 4.28 -6.27 -5.83
N SER A 45 3.88 -7.00 -6.87
CA SER A 45 2.84 -6.58 -7.82
C SER A 45 1.44 -6.44 -7.18
N GLU A 46 1.07 -7.30 -6.23
CA GLU A 46 -0.17 -7.21 -5.44
C GLU A 46 -0.17 -6.05 -4.46
N VAL A 47 0.97 -5.78 -3.80
CA VAL A 47 1.09 -4.62 -2.89
C VAL A 47 0.98 -3.31 -3.68
N GLU A 48 1.65 -3.23 -4.84
CA GLU A 48 1.48 -2.10 -5.77
C GLU A 48 0.05 -2.00 -6.31
N ALA A 49 -0.57 -3.13 -6.68
CA ALA A 49 -1.95 -3.16 -7.15
C ALA A 49 -2.92 -2.68 -6.08
N ARG A 50 -2.74 -3.12 -4.83
CA ARG A 50 -3.56 -2.70 -3.69
C ARG A 50 -3.43 -1.20 -3.45
N THR A 51 -2.20 -0.68 -3.45
CA THR A 51 -1.93 0.76 -3.32
C THR A 51 -2.62 1.55 -4.44
N LYS A 52 -2.55 1.08 -5.69
CA LYS A 52 -3.23 1.70 -6.84
C LYS A 52 -4.76 1.66 -6.68
N ILE A 53 -5.32 0.54 -6.24
CA ILE A 53 -6.76 0.38 -6.00
C ILE A 53 -7.23 1.35 -4.92
N ASP A 54 -6.50 1.49 -3.83
CA ASP A 54 -6.86 2.39 -2.72
C ASP A 54 -6.87 3.85 -3.17
N VAL A 55 -5.89 4.27 -4.00
CA VAL A 55 -5.87 5.60 -4.62
C VAL A 55 -7.09 5.81 -5.52
N VAL A 56 -7.40 4.84 -6.39
CA VAL A 56 -8.55 4.94 -7.32
C VAL A 56 -9.86 5.02 -6.55
N LEU A 57 -10.04 4.19 -5.51
CA LEU A 57 -11.23 4.24 -4.66
C LEU A 57 -11.35 5.57 -3.92
N GLY A 58 -10.24 6.11 -3.40
CA GLY A 58 -10.20 7.42 -2.78
C GLY A 58 -10.67 8.53 -3.73
N LEU A 59 -10.11 8.57 -4.94
CA LEU A 59 -10.49 9.52 -5.98
C LEU A 59 -11.97 9.38 -6.39
N ALA A 60 -12.46 8.15 -6.55
CA ALA A 60 -13.85 7.89 -6.90
C ALA A 60 -14.82 8.39 -5.81
N LEU A 61 -14.47 8.20 -4.53
CA LEU A 61 -15.26 8.70 -3.41
C LEU A 61 -15.23 10.22 -3.30
N GLU A 62 -14.08 10.85 -3.58
CA GLU A 62 -13.95 12.30 -3.62
C GLU A 62 -14.81 12.90 -4.75
N TYR A 63 -14.70 12.34 -5.95
CA TYR A 63 -15.52 12.72 -7.10
C TYR A 63 -17.02 12.51 -6.86
N GLN A 64 -17.43 11.45 -6.18
CA GLN A 64 -18.86 11.26 -5.83
C GLN A 64 -19.39 12.33 -4.87
N ARG A 65 -18.55 12.86 -3.98
CA ARG A 65 -18.96 13.88 -3.01
C ARG A 65 -19.05 15.26 -3.64
N ASP A 66 -18.12 15.56 -4.54
CA ASP A 66 -18.10 16.80 -5.31
C ASP A 66 -17.71 16.49 -6.76
N PRO A 67 -18.68 16.15 -7.61
CA PRO A 67 -18.42 15.86 -9.03
C PRO A 67 -18.06 17.12 -9.84
N GLY A 68 -17.99 18.29 -9.19
CA GLY A 68 -17.89 19.59 -9.83
C GLY A 68 -19.22 20.05 -10.43
N ASN A 69 -19.19 21.18 -11.14
CA ASN A 69 -20.37 21.70 -11.80
C ASN A 69 -20.57 20.96 -13.15
N PRO A 70 -21.67 20.21 -13.33
CA PRO A 70 -21.94 19.48 -14.56
C PRO A 70 -22.12 20.40 -15.78
N GLU A 71 -22.49 21.67 -15.56
CA GLU A 71 -22.64 22.69 -16.62
C GLU A 71 -21.29 23.20 -17.16
N THR A 72 -20.19 22.95 -16.42
CA THR A 72 -18.83 23.31 -16.86
C THR A 72 -18.00 22.07 -17.21
N ALA A 73 -18.63 20.90 -17.33
CA ALA A 73 -17.94 19.68 -17.68
C ALA A 73 -17.54 19.73 -19.17
N ILE A 74 -16.24 19.76 -19.43
CA ILE A 74 -15.67 19.67 -20.78
C ILE A 74 -15.80 18.20 -21.23
N ARG A 75 -16.69 17.92 -22.17
CA ARG A 75 -16.98 16.59 -22.74
C ARG A 75 -16.43 16.45 -24.16
N SER A 76 -16.28 17.56 -24.88
CA SER A 76 -15.63 17.63 -26.18
C SER A 76 -14.73 18.86 -26.28
N VAL A 77 -13.98 18.96 -27.39
CA VAL A 77 -13.07 20.08 -27.64
C VAL A 77 -13.86 21.38 -27.82
N GLU A 78 -15.07 21.31 -28.35
CA GLU A 78 -15.97 22.43 -28.59
C GLU A 78 -16.38 23.14 -27.30
N ASP A 79 -16.49 22.40 -26.18
CA ASP A 79 -16.83 22.98 -24.86
C ASP A 79 -15.76 23.95 -24.34
N LEU A 80 -14.55 23.92 -24.92
CA LEU A 80 -13.45 24.86 -24.59
C LEU A 80 -13.64 26.24 -25.23
N PHE A 81 -14.56 26.39 -26.17
CA PHE A 81 -14.79 27.62 -26.92
C PHE A 81 -16.17 28.21 -26.59
N ASP A 82 -16.28 29.53 -26.68
CA ASP A 82 -17.55 30.25 -26.57
C ASP A 82 -18.32 30.17 -27.90
N ASP A 83 -19.58 29.74 -27.86
CA ASP A 83 -20.36 29.45 -29.08
C ASP A 83 -20.67 30.71 -29.92
N ALA A 84 -20.69 31.88 -29.28
CA ALA A 84 -21.02 33.14 -29.94
C ALA A 84 -19.80 33.81 -30.58
N THR A 85 -18.63 33.69 -29.95
CA THR A 85 -17.39 34.37 -30.36
C THR A 85 -16.36 33.43 -30.98
N GLY A 86 -16.45 32.12 -30.72
CA GLY A 86 -15.48 31.11 -31.12
C GLY A 86 -14.13 31.21 -30.40
N LEU A 87 -14.03 32.04 -29.36
CA LEU A 87 -12.81 32.23 -28.58
C LEU A 87 -12.74 31.24 -27.41
N PRO A 88 -11.54 30.90 -26.90
CA PRO A 88 -11.40 30.09 -25.70
C PRO A 88 -12.13 30.71 -24.50
N ARG A 89 -12.82 29.88 -23.72
CA ARG A 89 -13.47 30.28 -22.46
C ARG A 89 -12.47 30.52 -21.32
#